data_AF-A0A6B3HEL5-F1
#
_entry.id   AF-A0A6B3HEL5-F1
#
_cell.length_a   1.000
_cell.length_b   1.000
_cell.length_c   1.000
_cell.angle_alpha   90.00
_cell.angle_beta   90.00
_cell.angle_gamma   90.00
#
_symmetry.space_group_name_H-M   'P 1'
#
loop_
_entity.id
_entity.type
_entity.pdbx_description
1 polymer ?
#
loop_
_entity_poly.entity_id
_entity_poly.type
_entity_poly.pdbx_seq_one_letter_code
_entity_poly.pdbx_strand_id
1 'polypeptide(L)'
;PGWTGINPSEELSGRLGVPVYVDNDANLGALGELVWGSGRGVRDLAYIKVASGVGAGLVIDGTIYRGPGGTAGEIGHITLDESGPVCR
;
A
#
# COMPACT_ATOMS: atom_id res chain seq x y z
N PRO A 1 14.04 -9.68 1.19
CA PRO A 1 15.03 -10.41 0.36
C PRO A 1 14.47 -11.61 -0.43
N GLY A 2 13.40 -12.28 0.01
CA GLY A 2 12.94 -13.54 -0.62
C GLY A 2 12.05 -13.42 -1.87
N TRP A 3 11.61 -12.22 -2.25
CA TRP A 3 10.58 -12.02 -3.27
C TRP A 3 11.09 -11.44 -4.60
N THR A 4 12.38 -11.13 -4.69
CA THR A 4 12.95 -10.53 -5.90
C THR A 4 12.78 -11.47 -7.10
N GLY A 5 12.16 -10.98 -8.17
CA GLY A 5 11.89 -11.76 -9.39
C GLY A 5 10.69 -12.71 -9.28
N ILE A 6 9.99 -12.73 -8.15
CA ILE A 6 8.77 -13.52 -7.97
C ILE A 6 7.56 -12.64 -8.31
N ASN A 7 6.62 -13.20 -9.07
CA ASN A 7 5.28 -12.64 -9.24
C ASN A 7 4.30 -13.39 -8.34
N PRO A 8 3.95 -12.88 -7.14
CA PRO A 8 3.13 -13.62 -6.18
C PRO A 8 1.71 -13.84 -6.68
N SER A 9 1.18 -12.92 -7.49
CA SER A 9 -0.15 -13.03 -8.07
C SER A 9 -0.25 -14.26 -8.98
N GLU A 10 0.73 -14.45 -9.87
CA GLU A 10 0.76 -15.58 -10.81
C GLU A 10 0.95 -16.91 -10.08
N GLU A 11 1.95 -16.97 -9.18
CA GLU A 11 2.26 -18.18 -8.42
C GLU A 11 1.07 -18.66 -7.59
N LEU A 12 0.40 -17.75 -6.87
CA LEU A 12 -0.75 -18.08 -6.04
C LEU A 12 -1.99 -18.39 -6.89
N SER A 13 -2.20 -17.69 -8.01
CA SER A 13 -3.32 -17.99 -8.91
C SER A 13 -3.22 -19.41 -9.46
N GLY A 14 -2.02 -19.84 -9.88
CA GLY A 14 -1.78 -21.20 -10.37
C GLY A 14 -2.03 -22.28 -9.31
N ARG A 15 -1.69 -22.00 -8.05
CA ARG A 15 -1.89 -22.95 -6.93
C ARG A 15 -3.34 -23.02 -6.45
N LEU A 16 -4.05 -21.89 -6.45
CA LEU A 16 -5.40 -21.78 -5.90
C LEU A 16 -6.50 -22.03 -6.95
N GLY A 17 -6.16 -21.96 -8.25
CA GLY A 17 -7.13 -22.13 -9.33
C GLY A 17 -8.14 -20.97 -9.45
N VAL A 18 -7.83 -19.82 -8.83
CA VAL A 18 -8.66 -18.61 -8.84
C VAL A 18 -7.80 -17.37 -9.05
N PRO A 19 -8.34 -16.26 -9.56
CA PRO A 19 -7.60 -15.01 -9.70
C PRO A 19 -7.09 -14.48 -8.35
N VAL A 20 -5.82 -14.08 -8.28
CA VAL A 20 -5.20 -13.46 -7.11
C VAL A 20 -4.73 -12.05 -7.45
N TYR A 21 -5.10 -11.08 -6.62
CA TYR A 21 -4.62 -9.69 -6.71
C TYR A 21 -3.70 -9.40 -5.53
N VAL A 22 -2.61 -8.68 -5.79
CA VAL A 22 -1.58 -8.36 -4.80
C VAL A 22 -1.39 -6.86 -4.74
N ASP A 23 -1.22 -6.33 -3.53
CA ASP A 23 -0.96 -4.92 -3.28
C ASP A 23 -0.10 -4.75 -2.02
N ASN A 24 0.43 -3.55 -1.79
CA ASN A 24 1.15 -3.25 -0.55
C ASN A 24 0.19 -3.18 0.65
N ASP A 25 0.71 -3.41 1.84
CA ASP A 25 -0.09 -3.53 3.06
C ASP A 25 -0.80 -2.24 3.47
N ALA A 26 -0.24 -1.06 3.18
CA ALA A 26 -0.89 0.22 3.43
C ALA A 26 -2.07 0.46 2.48
N ASN A 27 -1.96 0.08 1.20
CA ASN A 27 -3.07 0.09 0.25
C ASN A 27 -4.19 -0.85 0.67
N LEU A 28 -3.86 -2.07 1.13
CA LEU A 28 -4.87 -3.01 1.64
C LEU A 28 -5.51 -2.51 2.93
N GLY A 29 -4.77 -1.81 3.79
CA GLY A 29 -5.31 -1.11 4.97
C GLY A 29 -6.31 -0.02 4.57
N ALA A 30 -5.94 0.83 3.60
CA ALA A 30 -6.83 1.86 3.06
C ALA A 30 -8.11 1.26 2.46
N LEU A 31 -7.99 0.15 1.71
CA LEU A 31 -9.14 -0.56 1.16
C LEU A 31 -10.04 -1.11 2.27
N GLY A 32 -9.45 -1.67 3.33
CA GLY A 32 -10.20 -2.14 4.50
C GLY A 32 -11.00 -1.02 5.17
N GLU A 33 -10.37 0.14 5.38
CA GLU A 33 -11.05 1.32 5.95
C GLU A 33 -12.13 1.87 5.02
N LEU A 34 -11.91 1.86 3.71
CA LEU A 34 -12.87 2.33 2.72
C LEU A 34 -14.13 1.44 2.66
N VAL A 35 -13.96 0.11 2.77
CA VAL A 35 -15.07 -0.84 2.62
C VAL A 35 -15.80 -1.08 3.95
N TRP A 36 -15.06 -1.27 5.04
CA TRP A 36 -15.62 -1.71 6.32
C TRP A 36 -15.37 -0.75 7.48
N GLY A 37 -14.34 0.08 7.39
CA GLY A 37 -13.91 0.96 8.48
C GLY A 37 -14.44 2.38 8.39
N SER A 38 -13.61 3.31 8.86
CA SER A 38 -13.96 4.72 9.05
C SER A 38 -13.98 5.52 7.74
N GLY A 39 -13.43 4.96 6.66
CA GLY A 39 -13.41 5.56 5.33
C GLY A 39 -14.70 5.32 4.53
N ARG A 40 -15.71 4.64 5.07
CA ARG A 40 -16.93 4.33 4.32
C ARG A 40 -17.66 5.61 3.88
N GLY A 41 -17.95 5.67 2.58
CA GLY A 41 -18.71 6.78 1.97
C GLY A 41 -17.88 8.02 1.63
N VAL A 42 -16.58 8.04 1.95
CA VAL A 42 -15.69 9.11 1.51
C VAL A 42 -15.10 8.77 0.15
N ARG A 43 -14.78 9.81 -0.64
CA ARG A 43 -14.12 9.64 -1.94
C ARG A 43 -12.61 9.74 -1.83
N ASP A 44 -12.12 10.54 -0.90
CA ASP A 44 -10.70 10.79 -0.72
C ASP A 44 -10.30 10.40 0.71
N LEU A 45 -9.30 9.52 0.82
CA LEU A 45 -8.83 8.95 2.09
C LEU A 45 -7.33 8.79 2.05
N ALA A 46 -6.64 9.22 3.10
CA ALA A 46 -5.26 8.82 3.38
C ALA A 46 -5.25 7.92 4.60
N TYR A 47 -4.89 6.66 4.40
CA TYR A 47 -4.62 5.71 5.48
C TYR A 47 -3.13 5.78 5.83
N ILE A 48 -2.79 6.12 7.06
CA ILE A 48 -1.40 6.19 7.53
C ILE A 48 -1.11 4.97 8.39
N LYS A 49 -0.22 4.10 7.88
CA LYS A 49 0.26 2.93 8.62
C LYS A 49 1.50 3.33 9.42
N VAL A 50 1.41 3.23 10.74
CA VAL A 50 2.57 3.37 11.65
C VAL A 50 2.79 2.06 12.38
N ALA A 51 3.80 1.29 11.95
CA ALA A 51 4.11 -0.03 12.49
C ALA A 51 5.63 -0.22 12.58
N SER A 52 6.18 -1.32 12.05
CA SER A 52 7.63 -1.50 11.91
C SER A 52 8.28 -0.44 10.99
N GLY A 53 7.50 0.19 10.12
CA GLY A 53 7.85 1.36 9.33
C GLY A 53 6.63 2.26 9.14
N VAL A 54 6.80 3.33 8.36
CA VAL A 54 5.75 4.29 8.02
C VAL A 54 5.42 4.20 6.54
N GLY A 55 4.14 4.12 6.20
CA GLY A 55 3.66 4.14 4.82
C GLY A 55 2.22 4.63 4.76
N ALA A 56 1.72 4.85 3.55
CA ALA A 56 0.36 5.32 3.33
C ALA A 56 -0.34 4.57 2.20
N GLY A 57 -1.63 4.33 2.37
CA GLY A 57 -2.53 3.96 1.29
C GLY A 57 -3.40 5.16 0.93
N LEU A 58 -3.45 5.51 -0.35
CA LEU A 58 -4.18 6.68 -0.84
C LEU A 58 -5.41 6.23 -1.62
N VAL A 59 -6.58 6.75 -1.27
CA VAL A 59 -7.79 6.66 -2.07
C VAL A 59 -8.05 8.05 -2.65
N ILE A 60 -8.19 8.12 -3.97
CA ILE A 60 -8.54 9.34 -4.71
C ILE A 60 -9.74 8.99 -5.59
N ASP A 61 -10.79 9.80 -5.51
CA ASP A 61 -12.03 9.58 -6.26
C ASP A 61 -12.65 8.17 -6.06
N GLY A 62 -12.53 7.63 -4.84
CA GLY A 62 -13.07 6.34 -4.44
C GLY A 62 -12.22 5.14 -4.88
N THR A 63 -11.02 5.38 -5.42
CA THR A 63 -10.14 4.32 -5.92
C THR A 63 -8.76 4.38 -5.29
N ILE A 64 -8.15 3.21 -5.02
CA ILE A 64 -6.77 3.13 -4.55
C ILE A 64 -5.84 3.72 -5.61
N TYR A 65 -5.12 4.77 -5.24
CA TYR A 65 -4.14 5.44 -6.06
C TYR A 65 -2.74 4.85 -5.82
N ARG A 66 -2.20 4.16 -6.83
CA ARG A 66 -0.89 3.48 -6.77
C ARG A 66 0.25 4.30 -7.37
N GLY A 67 -0.09 5.37 -8.09
CA GLY A 67 0.85 6.14 -8.90
C GLY A 67 1.42 5.34 -10.10
N PRO A 68 2.21 5.97 -10.97
CA PRO A 68 2.71 5.35 -12.20
C PRO A 68 3.63 4.14 -11.99
N GLY A 69 4.38 4.13 -10.89
CA GLY A 69 5.35 3.07 -10.56
C GLY A 69 4.91 2.14 -9.43
N GLY A 70 3.69 2.26 -8.92
CA GLY A 70 3.23 1.47 -7.77
C GLY A 70 3.79 1.90 -6.41
N THR A 71 4.49 3.03 -6.34
CA THR A 71 5.18 3.55 -5.15
C THR A 71 4.47 4.76 -4.52
N ALA A 72 3.25 5.08 -4.94
CA ALA A 72 2.48 6.11 -4.24
C ALA A 72 2.22 5.68 -2.80
N GLY A 73 2.44 6.60 -1.85
CA GLY A 73 2.25 6.32 -0.43
C GLY A 73 3.52 5.92 0.32
N GLU A 74 4.70 5.90 -0.32
CA GLU A 74 6.02 5.73 0.32
C GLU A 74 6.45 6.96 1.14
N ILE A 75 5.53 7.50 1.94
CA ILE A 75 5.72 8.74 2.71
C ILE A 75 6.76 8.58 3.82
N GLY A 76 7.04 7.35 4.26
CA GLY A 76 8.05 7.06 5.26
C GLY A 76 9.49 7.36 4.81
N HIS A 77 9.69 7.55 3.50
CA HIS A 77 10.98 7.88 2.90
C HIS A 77 11.10 9.37 2.50
N ILE A 78 10.12 10.20 2.87
CA ILE A 78 10.23 11.66 2.71
C ILE A 78 11.24 12.20 3.72
N THR A 79 12.13 13.09 3.28
CA THR A 79 13.08 13.78 4.18
C THR A 79 12.33 14.58 5.23
N LEU A 80 12.54 14.25 6.51
CA LEU A 80 12.02 15.02 7.65
C LEU A 80 13.07 15.98 8.22
N ASP A 81 14.32 15.51 8.33
CA ASP A 81 15.46 16.26 8.82
C ASP A 81 16.69 15.88 7.98
N GLU A 82 17.31 16.86 7.33
CA GLU A 82 18.50 16.67 6.50
C GLU A 82 19.73 16.25 7.32
N SER A 83 19.73 16.54 8.63
CA SER A 83 20.76 16.11 9.58
C SER A 83 20.38 14.84 10.33
N GLY A 84 19.24 14.22 9.99
CA GLY A 84 18.72 13.05 10.66
C GLY A 84 19.46 11.74 10.33
N PRO A 85 19.13 10.65 11.02
CA PRO A 85 19.66 9.32 10.69
C PRO A 85 19.31 8.90 9.26
N VAL A 86 20.20 8.16 8.60
CA VAL A 86 19.95 7.60 7.28
C VAL A 86 18.79 6.60 7.33
N CYS A 87 17.77 6.84 6.50
CA CYS A 87 16.65 5.93 6.29
C CYS A 87 17.14 4.60 5.70
N ARG A 88 16.51 3.47 6.08
CA ARG A 88 16.91 2.12 5.66
C ARG A 88 15.79 1.41 4.92
#